data_AF-A0A8T4ZAP0-F1
#
_entry.id   AF-A0A8T4ZAP0-F1
#
_cell.length_a   1.000
_cell.length_b   1.000
_cell.length_c   1.000
_cell.angle_alpha   90.00
_cell.angle_beta   90.00
_cell.angle_gamma   90.00
#
_symmetry.space_group_name_H-M   'P 1'
#
loop_
_entity.id
_entity.type
_entity.pdbx_description
1 polymer ?
#
loop_
_entity_poly.entity_id
_entity_poly.type
_entity_poly.pdbx_seq_one_letter_code
_entity_poly.pdbx_strand_id
1 'polypeptide(L)'
;THGSSLVEDYEMTFKLYNRGWKMLCADANVWQEEVETISDYLKQRRRWYQSPLKEVLKGRNKMDKFLGGLPISMQPTALLSLIYSITVWIYHVTIGKLTYFDFIFITPLILIYLTLIFGLLKVGRRDLIAYIPLFLTFDTSLQMMVLLDTKLRLREERHWIKLGRGQYYHAGTEIRMV
;
A
#
# COMPACT_ATOMS: atom_id res chain seq x y z
N THR A 1 2.46 24.46 14.06
CA THR A 1 1.46 23.62 14.76
C THR A 1 1.80 22.19 14.47
N HIS A 2 2.19 21.41 15.49
CA HIS A 2 2.48 19.98 15.34
C HIS A 2 1.23 19.23 14.81
N GLY A 3 1.46 18.26 13.93
CA GLY A 3 0.47 17.55 13.12
C GLY A 3 -0.82 17.14 13.83
N SER A 4 -1.91 17.81 13.47
CA SER A 4 -3.27 17.48 13.90
C SER A 4 -3.85 16.25 13.18
N SER A 5 -3.13 15.68 12.22
CA SER A 5 -3.59 14.58 11.38
C SER A 5 -2.65 13.39 11.47
N LEU A 6 -3.23 12.19 11.47
CA LEU A 6 -2.48 10.94 11.49
C LEU A 6 -1.65 10.72 10.22
N VAL A 7 -1.94 11.47 9.14
CA VAL A 7 -1.28 11.38 7.83
C VAL A 7 -0.84 12.78 7.37
N GLU A 8 -0.20 13.51 8.28
CA GLU A 8 0.37 14.85 8.05
C GLU A 8 1.27 14.92 6.82
N ASP A 9 2.14 13.93 6.63
CA ASP A 9 3.08 13.88 5.50
C ASP A 9 2.36 13.93 4.15
N TYR A 10 1.26 13.19 4.05
CA TYR A 10 0.43 13.16 2.85
C TYR A 10 -0.31 14.49 2.65
N GLU A 11 -0.87 15.07 3.72
CA GLU A 11 -1.53 16.39 3.64
C GLU A 11 -0.58 17.50 3.22
N MET A 12 0.64 17.51 3.78
CA MET A 12 1.68 18.47 3.45
C MET A 12 2.08 18.35 1.98
N THR A 13 2.31 17.12 1.53
CA THR A 13 2.60 16.77 0.14
C THR A 13 1.51 17.30 -0.80
N PHE A 14 0.24 17.10 -0.45
CA PHE A 14 -0.89 17.57 -1.25
C PHE A 14 -1.02 19.10 -1.26
N LYS A 15 -0.76 19.77 -0.13
CA LYS A 15 -0.75 21.25 -0.04
C LYS A 15 0.34 21.85 -0.92
N LEU A 16 1.54 21.27 -0.94
CA LEU A 16 2.63 21.69 -1.81
C LEU A 16 2.27 21.47 -3.29
N TYR A 17 1.74 20.30 -3.64
CA TYR A 17 1.27 20.01 -4.98
C TYR A 17 0.23 21.02 -5.48
N ASN A 18 -0.79 21.31 -4.67
CA ASN A 18 -1.84 22.28 -5.01
C ASN A 18 -1.32 23.72 -5.18
N ARG A 19 -0.16 24.03 -4.59
CA ARG A 19 0.55 25.31 -4.76
C ARG A 19 1.46 25.35 -5.99
N GLY A 20 1.46 24.31 -6.82
CA GLY A 20 2.26 24.23 -8.05
C GLY A 20 3.71 23.78 -7.83
N TRP A 21 4.04 23.26 -6.65
CA TRP A 21 5.36 22.69 -6.40
C TRP A 21 5.51 21.38 -7.18
N LYS A 22 6.68 21.18 -7.78
CA LYS A 22 7.01 19.95 -8.49
C LYS A 22 7.64 18.96 -7.52
N MET A 23 7.16 17.73 -7.52
CA MET A 23 7.82 16.63 -6.81
C MET A 23 8.84 15.99 -7.75
N LEU A 24 10.09 15.95 -7.31
CA LEU A 24 11.17 15.28 -8.03
C LEU A 24 11.50 13.98 -7.28
N CYS A 25 11.75 12.90 -8.02
CA CYS A 25 12.34 11.71 -7.41
C CYS A 25 13.75 12.08 -6.95
N ALA A 26 13.97 12.07 -5.65
CA ALA A 26 15.29 12.12 -5.07
C ALA A 26 15.86 10.70 -5.05
N ASP A 27 17.15 10.55 -5.35
CA ASP A 27 17.88 9.31 -5.12
C ASP A 27 18.17 9.18 -3.61
N ALA A 28 17.10 8.91 -2.86
CA ALA A 28 17.14 8.79 -1.42
C ALA A 28 17.28 7.32 -1.03
N ASN A 29 18.35 7.00 -0.29
CA ASN A 29 18.49 5.71 0.36
C ASN A 29 17.51 5.65 1.54
N VAL A 30 16.30 5.16 1.28
CA VAL A 30 15.27 4.98 2.30
C VAL A 30 15.47 3.61 2.95
N TRP A 31 15.81 3.62 4.24
CA TRP A 31 15.72 2.45 5.10
C TRP A 31 14.40 2.51 5.85
N GLN A 32 13.50 1.57 5.58
CA GLN A 32 12.24 1.46 6.26
C GLN A 32 12.29 0.26 7.21
N GLU A 33 12.23 0.52 8.52
CA GLU A 33 12.00 -0.54 9.49
C GLU A 33 10.58 -1.08 9.29
N GLU A 34 10.47 -2.37 8.99
CA GLU A 34 9.18 -3.05 9.01
C GLU A 34 8.76 -3.37 10.45
N VAL A 35 7.45 -3.55 10.62
CA VAL A 35 6.87 -3.82 11.92
C VAL A 35 7.12 -5.28 12.30
N GLU A 36 7.76 -5.51 13.45
CA GLU A 36 8.18 -6.85 13.87
C GLU A 36 7.01 -7.76 14.29
N THR A 37 5.89 -7.18 14.75
CA THR A 37 4.75 -7.93 15.29
C THR A 37 3.47 -7.65 14.51
N ILE A 38 2.67 -8.71 14.27
CA ILE A 38 1.36 -8.61 13.58
C ILE A 38 0.44 -7.59 14.26
N SER A 39 0.43 -7.52 15.59
CA SER A 39 -0.37 -6.53 16.34
C SER A 39 -0.03 -5.10 15.95
N ASP A 40 1.26 -4.78 15.84
CA ASP A 40 1.71 -3.44 15.50
C ASP A 40 1.51 -3.15 14.01
N TYR A 41 1.65 -4.17 13.14
CA TYR A 41 1.28 -4.08 11.73
C TYR A 41 -0.20 -3.71 11.57
N LEU A 42 -1.09 -4.39 12.31
CA LEU A 42 -2.53 -4.09 12.29
C LEU A 42 -2.83 -2.67 12.77
N LYS A 43 -2.16 -2.19 13.83
CA LYS A 43 -2.31 -0.80 14.31
C LYS A 43 -1.84 0.20 13.26
N GLN A 44 -0.70 -0.04 12.62
CA GLN A 44 -0.17 0.83 11.56
C GLN A 44 -1.14 0.92 10.37
N ARG A 45 -1.69 -0.22 9.91
CA ARG A 45 -2.64 -0.24 8.80
C ARG A 45 -3.98 0.39 9.15
N ARG A 46 -4.52 0.15 10.35
CA ARG A 46 -5.72 0.85 10.85
C ARG A 46 -5.55 2.36 10.80
N ARG A 47 -4.40 2.85 11.28
CA ARG A 47 -4.07 4.27 11.26
C ARG A 47 -4.07 4.85 9.84
N TRP A 48 -3.49 4.15 8.87
CA TRP A 48 -3.49 4.60 7.46
C TRP A 48 -4.90 4.64 6.87
N TYR A 49 -5.76 3.69 7.23
CA TYR A 49 -7.14 3.65 6.74
C TYR A 49 -8.12 4.53 7.51
N GLN A 50 -7.75 5.03 8.69
CA GLN A 50 -8.58 6.00 9.43
C GLN A 50 -8.67 7.34 8.72
N SER A 51 -7.70 7.70 7.86
CA SER A 51 -7.77 8.96 7.14
C SER A 51 -9.05 9.11 6.32
N PRO A 52 -9.69 10.29 6.38
CA PRO A 52 -10.87 10.56 5.59
C PRO A 52 -10.52 10.46 4.10
N LEU A 53 -11.19 9.57 3.36
CA LEU A 53 -11.03 9.46 1.90
C LEU A 53 -11.28 10.80 1.20
N LYS A 54 -12.12 11.66 1.80
CA LYS A 54 -12.39 13.02 1.33
C LYS A 54 -11.16 13.91 1.32
N GLU A 55 -10.17 13.68 2.18
CA GLU A 55 -8.92 14.46 2.20
C GLU A 55 -7.92 13.95 1.18
N VAL A 56 -7.90 12.64 0.96
CA VAL A 56 -7.07 11.99 -0.07
C VAL A 56 -7.53 12.33 -1.49
N LEU A 57 -8.84 12.52 -1.68
CA LEU A 57 -9.45 12.83 -2.99
C LEU A 57 -9.58 14.35 -3.27
N LYS A 58 -8.87 15.22 -2.54
CA LYS A 58 -8.90 16.69 -2.71
C LYS A 58 -8.04 17.19 -3.90
N GLY A 59 -8.11 16.53 -5.05
CA GLY A 59 -7.45 16.99 -6.28
C GLY A 59 -8.18 18.14 -6.97
N ARG A 60 -7.44 19.08 -7.59
CA ARG A 60 -8.01 20.12 -8.47
C ARG A 60 -8.61 19.49 -9.73
N ASN A 61 -7.91 18.53 -10.33
CA ASN A 61 -8.33 17.87 -11.57
C ASN A 61 -8.71 16.40 -11.33
N LYS A 62 -9.48 15.80 -12.27
CA LYS A 62 -9.89 14.39 -12.19
C LYS A 62 -8.70 13.43 -12.07
N MET A 63 -7.59 13.73 -12.74
CA MET A 63 -6.38 12.91 -12.72
C MET A 63 -5.69 12.93 -11.35
N ASP A 64 -5.66 14.08 -10.67
CA ASP A 64 -5.10 14.18 -9.31
C ASP A 64 -5.92 13.37 -8.31
N LYS A 65 -7.26 13.39 -8.46
CA LYS A 65 -8.17 12.58 -7.63
C LYS A 65 -7.95 11.08 -7.87
N PHE A 66 -7.74 10.69 -9.13
CA PHE A 66 -7.44 9.31 -9.49
C PHE A 66 -6.10 8.87 -8.90
N LEU A 67 -5.03 9.64 -9.09
CA LEU A 67 -3.70 9.34 -8.56
C LEU A 67 -3.67 9.30 -7.03
N GLY A 68 -4.37 10.20 -6.35
CA GLY A 68 -4.49 10.19 -4.89
C GLY A 68 -5.24 8.96 -4.36
N GLY A 69 -6.21 8.44 -5.12
CA GLY A 69 -6.96 7.22 -4.78
C GLY A 69 -6.22 5.91 -5.09
N LEU A 70 -5.17 5.92 -5.93
CA LEU A 70 -4.47 4.72 -6.38
C LEU A 70 -3.92 3.86 -5.22
N PRO A 71 -3.19 4.39 -4.23
CA PRO A 71 -2.62 3.55 -3.18
C PRO A 71 -3.68 2.82 -2.35
N ILE A 72 -4.85 3.45 -2.18
CA ILE A 72 -5.98 2.88 -1.45
C ILE A 72 -6.76 1.89 -2.32
N SER A 73 -6.84 2.12 -3.65
CA SER A 73 -7.54 1.23 -4.57
C SER A 73 -6.70 0.04 -5.02
N MET A 74 -5.37 0.12 -5.01
CA MET A 74 -4.48 -0.98 -5.41
C MET A 74 -4.71 -2.24 -4.58
N GLN A 75 -5.02 -2.09 -3.30
CA GLN A 75 -5.21 -3.20 -2.35
C GLN A 75 -6.52 -3.98 -2.62
N PRO A 76 -7.71 -3.34 -2.67
CA PRO A 76 -8.93 -4.02 -3.08
C PRO A 76 -8.86 -4.50 -4.53
N THR A 77 -8.19 -3.79 -5.45
CA THR A 77 -8.01 -4.26 -6.82
C THR A 77 -7.19 -5.56 -6.87
N ALA A 78 -6.08 -5.65 -6.14
CA ALA A 78 -5.27 -6.87 -6.09
C ALA A 78 -6.05 -8.07 -5.54
N LEU A 79 -6.83 -7.86 -4.46
CA LEU A 79 -7.65 -8.92 -3.87
C LEU A 79 -8.79 -9.35 -4.80
N LEU A 80 -9.50 -8.40 -5.43
CA LEU A 80 -10.56 -8.70 -6.38
C LEU A 80 -10.02 -9.44 -7.62
N SER A 81 -8.84 -9.05 -8.12
CA SER A 81 -8.14 -9.76 -9.18
C SER A 81 -7.76 -11.18 -8.76
N LEU A 82 -7.35 -11.39 -7.51
CA LEU A 82 -7.06 -12.72 -6.97
C LEU A 82 -8.33 -13.59 -6.88
N ILE A 83 -9.41 -13.08 -6.29
CA ILE A 83 -10.70 -13.78 -6.18
C ILE A 83 -11.21 -14.15 -7.57
N TYR A 84 -11.13 -13.22 -8.51
CA TYR A 84 -11.53 -13.46 -9.90
C TYR A 84 -10.66 -14.55 -10.53
N SER A 85 -9.33 -14.51 -10.34
CA SER A 85 -8.41 -15.52 -10.87
C SER A 85 -8.72 -16.92 -10.33
N ILE A 86 -9.03 -17.04 -9.03
CA ILE A 86 -9.45 -18.31 -8.41
C ILE A 86 -10.77 -18.80 -9.03
N THR A 87 -11.74 -17.90 -9.20
CA THR A 87 -13.06 -18.22 -9.77
C THR A 87 -12.95 -18.69 -11.21
N VAL A 88 -12.12 -18.02 -12.02
CA VAL A 88 -11.81 -18.41 -13.39
C VAL A 88 -11.11 -19.77 -13.43
N TRP A 89 -10.20 -20.03 -12.51
CA TRP A 89 -9.53 -21.34 -12.42
C TRP A 89 -10.54 -22.46 -12.12
N ILE A 90 -11.44 -22.26 -11.17
CA ILE A 90 -12.53 -23.23 -10.86
C ILE A 90 -13.45 -23.43 -12.07
N TYR A 91 -13.81 -22.35 -12.76
CA TYR A 91 -14.60 -22.41 -13.99
C TYR A 91 -13.90 -23.22 -15.10
N HIS A 92 -12.57 -23.04 -15.27
CA HIS A 92 -11.82 -23.80 -16.27
C HIS A 92 -11.70 -25.28 -15.93
N VAL A 93 -11.46 -25.61 -14.66
CA VAL A 93 -11.42 -27.01 -14.21
C VAL A 93 -12.77 -27.71 -14.46
N THR A 94 -13.88 -26.96 -14.44
CA THR A 94 -15.22 -27.54 -14.60
C THR A 94 -15.75 -27.55 -16.04
N ILE A 95 -15.41 -26.54 -16.87
CA ILE A 95 -16.03 -26.34 -18.20
C ILE A 95 -15.01 -26.32 -19.35
N GLY A 96 -13.72 -26.07 -19.07
CA GLY A 96 -12.62 -26.23 -20.04
C GLY A 96 -12.54 -25.19 -21.17
N LYS A 97 -13.16 -24.01 -21.04
CA LYS A 97 -13.17 -22.98 -22.10
C LYS A 97 -12.60 -21.64 -21.68
N LEU A 98 -11.33 -21.40 -22.03
CA LEU A 98 -10.64 -20.10 -21.89
C LEU A 98 -11.23 -19.04 -22.82
N THR A 99 -11.55 -17.88 -22.26
CA THR A 99 -12.00 -16.69 -22.98
C THR A 99 -10.94 -15.60 -22.97
N TYR A 100 -10.99 -14.69 -23.95
CA TYR A 100 -10.07 -13.54 -24.00
C TYR A 100 -10.17 -12.65 -22.75
N PHE A 101 -11.35 -12.57 -22.13
CA PHE A 101 -11.56 -11.77 -20.93
C PHE A 101 -10.74 -12.30 -19.74
N ASP A 102 -10.55 -13.61 -19.63
CA ASP A 102 -9.76 -14.22 -18.55
C ASP A 102 -8.32 -13.67 -18.51
N PHE A 103 -7.72 -13.45 -19.69
CA PHE A 103 -6.37 -12.89 -19.80
C PHE A 103 -6.28 -11.45 -19.31
N ILE A 104 -7.30 -10.63 -19.56
CA ILE A 104 -7.34 -9.23 -19.11
C ILE A 104 -7.29 -9.17 -17.58
N PHE A 105 -8.03 -10.04 -16.89
CA PHE A 105 -8.11 -10.02 -15.43
C PHE A 105 -6.91 -10.68 -14.74
N ILE A 106 -6.25 -11.65 -15.37
CA ILE A 106 -5.03 -12.29 -14.86
C ILE A 106 -3.80 -11.38 -15.03
N THR A 107 -3.78 -10.53 -16.08
CA THR A 107 -2.62 -9.68 -16.41
C THR A 107 -2.10 -8.84 -15.23
N PRO A 108 -2.93 -8.12 -14.44
CA PRO A 108 -2.47 -7.38 -13.27
C PRO A 108 -1.78 -8.26 -12.22
N LEU A 109 -2.30 -9.46 -11.98
CA LEU A 109 -1.72 -10.41 -11.03
C LEU A 109 -0.34 -10.86 -11.50
N ILE A 110 -0.19 -11.17 -12.80
CA ILE A 110 1.11 -11.53 -13.39
C ILE A 110 2.11 -10.37 -13.26
N LEU A 111 1.70 -9.14 -13.59
CA LEU A 111 2.57 -7.97 -13.52
C LEU A 111 3.06 -7.73 -12.08
N ILE A 112 2.18 -7.82 -11.09
CA ILE A 112 2.56 -7.70 -9.68
C ILE A 112 3.53 -8.81 -9.27
N TYR A 113 3.24 -10.05 -9.66
CA TYR A 113 4.09 -11.21 -9.36
C TYR A 113 5.51 -11.03 -9.95
N LEU A 114 5.62 -10.65 -11.22
CA LEU A 114 6.89 -10.38 -11.89
C LEU A 114 7.65 -9.22 -11.24
N THR A 115 6.94 -8.17 -10.84
CA THR A 115 7.56 -7.00 -10.18
C THR A 115 8.16 -7.40 -8.83
N LEU A 116 7.46 -8.23 -8.04
CA LEU A 116 7.97 -8.74 -6.76
C LEU A 116 9.17 -9.67 -6.95
N ILE A 117 9.14 -10.56 -7.95
CA ILE A 117 10.30 -11.38 -8.30
C ILE A 117 11.49 -10.49 -8.63
N PHE A 118 11.31 -9.50 -9.50
CA PHE A 118 12.38 -8.59 -9.89
C PHE A 118 12.95 -7.82 -8.69
N GLY A 119 12.08 -7.32 -7.80
CA GLY A 119 12.48 -6.67 -6.56
C GLY A 119 13.32 -7.58 -5.66
N LEU A 120 12.86 -8.81 -5.42
CA LEU A 120 13.58 -9.79 -4.60
C LEU A 120 14.92 -10.21 -5.22
N LEU A 121 14.97 -10.37 -6.54
CA LEU A 121 16.22 -10.64 -7.26
C LEU A 121 17.22 -9.49 -7.12
N LYS A 122 16.75 -8.24 -7.22
CA LYS A 122 17.58 -7.05 -7.04
C LYS A 122 18.16 -6.94 -5.63
N VAL A 123 17.40 -7.34 -4.61
CA VAL A 123 17.84 -7.35 -3.19
C VAL A 123 18.62 -8.63 -2.85
N GLY A 124 18.75 -9.59 -3.78
CA GLY A 124 19.47 -10.84 -3.57
C GLY A 124 18.72 -11.89 -2.72
N ARG A 125 17.43 -11.68 -2.46
CA ARG A 125 16.60 -12.53 -1.59
C ARG A 125 15.77 -13.53 -2.39
N ARG A 126 16.45 -14.46 -3.06
CA ARG A 126 15.84 -15.54 -3.87
C ARG A 126 15.03 -16.53 -3.03
N ASP A 127 15.41 -16.70 -1.77
CA ASP A 127 14.75 -17.54 -0.76
C ASP A 127 13.27 -17.17 -0.58
N LEU A 128 12.92 -15.90 -0.78
CA LEU A 128 11.58 -15.38 -0.54
C LEU A 128 10.63 -15.52 -1.75
N ILE A 129 11.12 -15.93 -2.92
CA ILE A 129 10.30 -15.99 -4.15
C ILE A 129 9.14 -16.97 -4.01
N ALA A 130 9.37 -18.12 -3.37
CA ALA A 130 8.33 -19.13 -3.14
C ALA A 130 7.19 -18.62 -2.23
N TYR A 131 7.44 -17.57 -1.45
CA TYR A 131 6.46 -16.98 -0.54
C TYR A 131 5.64 -15.87 -1.19
N ILE A 132 5.95 -15.46 -2.42
CA ILE A 132 5.20 -14.41 -3.12
C ILE A 132 3.70 -14.74 -3.22
N PRO A 133 3.26 -15.96 -3.60
CA PRO A 133 1.82 -16.27 -3.64
C PRO A 133 1.15 -16.13 -2.26
N LEU A 134 1.83 -16.57 -1.20
CA LEU A 134 1.33 -16.46 0.16
C LEU A 134 1.26 -15.00 0.60
N PHE A 135 2.28 -14.20 0.28
CA PHE A 135 2.30 -12.77 0.53
C PHE A 135 1.14 -12.07 -0.19
N LEU A 136 0.98 -12.30 -1.50
CA LEU A 136 -0.07 -11.69 -2.29
C LEU A 136 -1.48 -12.06 -1.85
N THR A 137 -1.68 -13.25 -1.29
CA THR A 137 -2.99 -13.67 -0.78
C THR A 137 -3.24 -13.18 0.65
N PHE A 138 -2.30 -13.43 1.56
CA PHE A 138 -2.48 -13.15 2.99
C PHE A 138 -2.39 -11.65 3.29
N ASP A 139 -1.40 -10.93 2.76
CA ASP A 139 -1.22 -9.50 3.01
C ASP A 139 -2.40 -8.70 2.44
N THR A 140 -2.83 -8.99 1.22
CA THR A 140 -3.97 -8.29 0.60
C THR A 140 -5.29 -8.58 1.33
N SER A 141 -5.51 -9.82 1.76
CA SER A 141 -6.69 -10.19 2.55
C SER A 141 -6.69 -9.51 3.91
N LEU A 142 -5.54 -9.49 4.59
CA LEU A 142 -5.38 -8.84 5.88
C LEU A 142 -5.61 -7.34 5.77
N GLN A 143 -5.00 -6.69 4.78
CA GLN A 143 -5.19 -5.27 4.51
C GLN A 143 -6.65 -4.92 4.21
N MET A 144 -7.34 -5.73 3.40
CA MET A 144 -8.76 -5.53 3.11
C MET A 144 -9.63 -5.70 4.37
N MET A 145 -9.37 -6.72 5.17
CA MET A 145 -10.08 -6.93 6.43
C MET A 145 -9.88 -5.72 7.37
N VAL A 146 -8.65 -5.22 7.47
CA VAL A 146 -8.34 -4.03 8.29
C VAL A 146 -9.01 -2.78 7.72
N LEU A 147 -9.02 -2.59 6.41
CA LEU A 147 -9.72 -1.49 5.75
C LEU A 147 -11.23 -1.53 6.06
N LEU A 148 -11.88 -2.68 5.89
CA LEU A 148 -13.29 -2.88 6.19
C LEU A 148 -13.58 -2.67 7.67
N ASP A 149 -12.81 -3.29 8.56
CA ASP A 149 -12.92 -3.12 10.02
C ASP A 149 -12.82 -1.65 10.40
N THR A 150 -11.86 -0.93 9.83
CA THR A 150 -11.64 0.50 10.12
C THR A 150 -12.76 1.39 9.57
N LYS A 151 -13.32 1.08 8.39
CA LYS A 151 -14.42 1.86 7.80
C LYS A 151 -15.78 1.54 8.41
N LEU A 152 -15.99 0.30 8.89
CA LEU A 152 -17.23 -0.15 9.52
C LEU A 152 -17.26 0.15 11.03
N ARG A 153 -16.13 0.02 11.74
CA ARG A 153 -16.02 0.36 13.16
C ARG A 153 -15.46 1.78 13.32
N LEU A 154 -16.38 2.74 13.39
CA LEU A 154 -16.12 4.15 13.70
C LEU A 154 -15.57 4.32 15.14
N ARG A 155 -14.28 4.08 15.34
CA ARG A 155 -13.51 4.76 16.39
C ARG A 155 -12.33 5.46 15.74
N GLU A 156 -12.47 6.77 15.56
CA GLU A 156 -11.37 7.64 15.16
C GLU A 156 -10.34 7.64 16.30
N GLU A 157 -9.22 6.93 16.12
CA GLU A 157 -8.05 7.22 16.95
C GLU A 157 -7.52 8.58 16.49
N ARG A 158 -7.54 9.57 17.38
CA ARG A 158 -7.11 10.95 17.06
C ARG A 158 -5.71 11.29 17.61
N HIS A 159 -5.03 10.31 18.19
CA HIS A 159 -3.78 10.55 18.93
C HIS A 159 -2.63 9.70 18.40
N TRP A 160 -1.44 10.32 18.39
CA TRP A 160 -0.19 9.66 18.05
C TRP A 160 0.16 8.65 19.15
N ILE A 161 -0.01 7.36 18.85
CA ILE A 161 0.48 6.27 19.69
C ILE A 161 1.85 5.86 19.16
N LYS A 162 2.84 5.70 20.05
CA LYS A 162 4.17 5.20 19.68
C LYS A 162 4.05 3.74 19.24
N LEU A 163 4.22 3.48 17.94
CA LEU A 163 4.01 2.16 17.32
C LEU A 163 5.23 1.22 17.39
N GLY A 164 6.40 1.72 17.80
CA GLY A 164 7.63 0.94 17.88
C GLY A 164 8.64 1.53 18.86
N ARG A 165 9.57 0.70 19.34
CA ARG A 165 10.63 1.13 20.27
C ARG A 165 11.66 2.05 19.58
N GLY A 166 11.75 2.00 18.24
CA GLY A 166 12.70 2.81 17.47
C GLY A 166 14.14 2.42 17.77
N GLN A 167 14.43 1.11 17.77
CA GLN A 167 15.73 0.60 18.18
C GLN A 167 16.85 0.89 17.18
N TYR A 168 16.53 1.11 15.89
CA TYR A 168 17.52 1.36 14.84
C TYR A 168 17.36 2.72 14.15
N TYR A 169 16.71 3.70 14.80
CA TYR A 169 16.87 5.09 14.37
C TYR A 169 18.36 5.43 14.44
N HIS A 170 19.02 5.44 13.28
CA HIS A 170 20.36 5.98 13.17
C HIS A 170 20.34 7.40 13.75
N ALA A 171 21.26 7.69 14.66
CA ALA A 171 21.57 9.06 15.02
C ALA A 171 22.00 9.76 13.72
N GLY A 172 21.07 10.44 13.08
CA GLY A 172 21.30 11.08 11.80
C GLY A 172 22.46 12.04 11.93
N THR A 173 23.47 11.88 11.07
CA THR A 173 24.52 12.89 10.93
C THR A 173 23.88 14.17 10.41
N GLU A 174 24.15 15.27 11.11
CA GLU A 174 23.66 16.61 10.77
C GLU A 174 23.98 16.93 9.31
N ILE A 175 22.96 17.34 8.54
CA ILE A 175 23.15 17.76 7.15
C ILE A 175 23.97 19.06 7.19
N ARG A 176 25.28 18.94 6.92
CA ARG A 176 26.14 20.11 6.70
C ARG A 176 25.78 20.69 5.34
N MET A 177 25.18 21.87 5.33
CA MET A 177 25.05 22.64 4.10
C MET A 177 26.46 23.14 3.72
N VAL A 178 26.92 22.76 2.53
CA VAL A 178 28.12 23.31 1.89
C VAL A 178 27.71 24.51 1.05
#